data_AF-A0A1Z5K7Z0-F1
#
_entry.id   AF-A0A1Z5K7Z0-F1
#
_cell.length_a   1.000
_cell.length_b   1.000
_cell.length_c   1.000
_cell.angle_alpha   90.00
_cell.angle_beta   90.00
_cell.angle_gamma   90.00
#
_symmetry.space_group_name_H-M   'P 1'
#
loop_
_entity.id
_entity.type
_entity.pdbx_description
1 polymer ?
#
loop_
_entity_poly.entity_id
_entity_poly.type
_entity_poly.pdbx_seq_one_letter_code
_entity_poly.pdbx_strand_id
1 'polypeptide(L)'
;MVNGQTVKVLPKKTSSSQRRPVVVINSGQAFPLSAKPSISVRTHEKQSAPTSKSNKTPEFDFSQASQEIRHFGSKQFAGKSKKEYEDEQYFKLTGRKRKKHQVPLPIVRGIKKKAAEREARAREEAKQAGIVLPQPKKAKKEYDNTTRVHGPAPSVGFMKKGILRVKDKV
;
A
#
# COMPACT_ATOMS: atom_id res chain seq x y z
N MET A 1 63.46 22.71 -16.30
CA MET A 1 62.88 22.19 -15.03
C MET A 1 61.47 21.69 -15.32
N VAL A 2 61.28 20.37 -15.40
CA VAL A 2 59.95 19.75 -15.55
C VAL A 2 59.89 18.63 -14.53
N ASN A 3 59.10 18.83 -13.47
CA ASN A 3 58.97 17.91 -12.35
C ASN A 3 58.05 16.75 -12.72
N GLY A 4 58.61 15.56 -12.92
CA GLY A 4 57.86 14.31 -13.10
C GLY A 4 57.38 13.77 -11.75
N GLN A 5 56.07 13.86 -11.48
CA GLN A 5 55.45 13.19 -10.34
C GLN A 5 55.26 11.71 -10.66
N THR A 6 55.90 10.85 -9.87
CA THR A 6 55.69 9.40 -9.89
C THR A 6 54.54 9.02 -8.94
N VAL A 7 53.45 8.51 -9.50
CA VAL A 7 52.31 7.99 -8.72
C VAL A 7 52.59 6.53 -8.34
N LYS A 8 52.86 6.28 -7.05
CA LYS A 8 52.94 4.92 -6.49
C LYS A 8 51.53 4.33 -6.37
N VAL A 9 51.20 3.35 -7.20
CA VAL A 9 49.98 2.53 -7.06
C VAL A 9 50.26 1.42 -6.06
N LEU A 10 49.59 1.45 -4.90
CA LEU A 10 49.63 0.37 -3.91
C LEU A 10 48.74 -0.80 -4.37
N PRO A 11 49.17 -2.07 -4.17
CA PRO A 11 48.36 -3.23 -4.53
C PRO A 11 47.15 -3.40 -3.60
N LYS A 12 45.98 -3.67 -4.19
CA LYS A 12 44.74 -4.01 -3.48
C LYS A 12 44.91 -5.33 -2.73
N LYS A 13 44.68 -5.33 -1.42
CA LYS A 13 44.59 -6.54 -0.58
C LYS A 13 43.37 -7.36 -1.01
N THR A 14 43.59 -8.61 -1.42
CA THR A 14 42.54 -9.60 -1.64
C THR A 14 42.09 -10.15 -0.29
N SER A 15 40.85 -9.86 0.12
CA SER A 15 40.26 -10.45 1.32
C SER A 15 39.90 -11.91 1.05
N SER A 16 40.61 -12.85 1.65
CA SER A 16 40.25 -14.26 1.68
C SER A 16 38.97 -14.43 2.51
N SER A 17 37.84 -14.59 1.83
CA SER A 17 36.55 -14.87 2.46
C SER A 17 36.57 -16.31 3.02
N GLN A 18 36.69 -16.43 4.35
CA GLN A 18 36.45 -17.70 5.03
C GLN A 18 34.96 -18.05 4.91
N ARG A 19 34.65 -19.12 4.18
CA ARG A 19 33.26 -19.59 4.00
C ARG A 19 32.74 -20.14 5.33
N ARG A 20 31.57 -19.65 5.76
CA ARG A 20 30.88 -20.16 6.95
C ARG A 20 30.32 -21.56 6.67
N PRO A 21 30.34 -22.48 7.64
CA PRO A 21 29.77 -23.81 7.48
C PRO A 21 28.24 -23.72 7.31
N VAL A 22 27.73 -24.43 6.31
CA VAL A 22 26.28 -24.55 6.04
C VAL A 22 25.78 -25.76 6.82
N VAL A 23 24.91 -25.53 7.80
CA VAL A 23 24.22 -26.60 8.52
C VAL A 23 22.90 -26.87 7.81
N VAL A 24 22.79 -28.06 7.21
CA VAL A 24 21.57 -28.55 6.59
C VAL A 24 20.74 -29.23 7.67
N ILE A 25 19.63 -28.59 8.06
CA ILE A 25 18.66 -29.17 9.00
C ILE A 25 17.63 -29.95 8.17
N ASN A 26 17.65 -31.27 8.26
CA ASN A 26 16.60 -32.13 7.74
C ASN A 26 15.36 -32.02 8.64
N SER A 27 14.38 -31.21 8.25
CA SER A 27 13.07 -31.21 8.88
C SER A 27 12.25 -32.40 8.37
N GLY A 28 12.44 -33.56 9.00
CA GLY A 28 11.53 -34.69 8.84
C GLY A 28 10.15 -34.31 9.38
N GLN A 29 9.14 -34.30 8.50
CA GLN A 29 7.70 -34.26 8.82
C GLN A 29 7.26 -33.20 9.84
N ALA A 30 7.15 -31.93 9.43
CA ALA A 30 6.54 -30.88 10.24
C ALA A 30 5.44 -30.08 9.52
N PHE A 31 4.82 -30.67 8.49
CA PHE A 31 3.61 -30.10 7.90
C PHE A 31 2.44 -31.06 8.13
N PRO A 32 1.58 -30.82 9.12
CA PRO A 32 0.31 -31.53 9.21
C PRO A 32 -0.48 -31.22 7.93
N LEU A 33 -0.73 -32.25 7.13
CA LEU A 33 -1.61 -32.19 5.98
C LEU A 33 -3.00 -31.75 6.44
N SER A 34 -3.34 -30.51 6.10
CA SER A 34 -4.68 -29.95 5.90
C SER A 34 -5.87 -30.75 6.47
N ALA A 35 -6.14 -30.62 7.77
CA ALA A 35 -7.50 -30.81 8.27
C ALA A 35 -8.30 -29.53 7.92
N LYS A 36 -9.27 -29.66 7.01
CA LYS A 36 -10.15 -28.56 6.61
C LYS A 36 -10.95 -28.09 7.84
N PRO A 37 -10.95 -26.80 8.22
CA PRO A 37 -11.86 -26.32 9.26
C PRO A 37 -13.30 -26.36 8.74
N SER A 38 -14.19 -26.97 9.52
CA SER A 38 -15.63 -26.98 9.26
C SER A 38 -16.19 -25.56 9.29
N ILE A 39 -17.00 -25.24 8.28
CA ILE A 39 -17.65 -23.94 8.08
C ILE A 39 -18.57 -23.65 9.27
N SER A 40 -18.13 -22.77 10.17
CA SER A 40 -18.93 -22.20 11.23
C SER A 40 -19.80 -21.08 10.66
N VAL A 41 -21.11 -21.24 10.75
CA VAL A 41 -22.15 -20.29 10.36
C VAL A 41 -21.95 -18.97 11.12
N ARG A 42 -21.88 -17.87 10.37
CA ARG A 42 -21.63 -16.52 10.86
C ARG A 42 -22.95 -15.88 11.30
N THR A 43 -23.23 -15.84 12.59
CA THR A 43 -24.27 -14.97 13.16
C THR A 43 -23.74 -13.53 13.21
N HIS A 44 -24.48 -12.61 12.60
CA HIS A 44 -24.21 -11.18 12.66
C HIS A 44 -24.85 -10.61 13.93
N GLU A 45 -24.11 -10.62 15.04
CA GLU A 45 -24.48 -9.82 16.21
C GLU A 45 -23.49 -8.66 16.37
N LYS A 46 -23.97 -7.46 16.04
CA LYS A 46 -23.26 -6.20 16.29
C LYS A 46 -23.52 -5.78 17.74
N GLN A 47 -22.65 -6.20 18.64
CA GLN A 47 -22.52 -5.56 19.95
C GLN A 47 -21.08 -5.07 20.09
N SER A 48 -20.87 -3.77 19.86
CA SER A 48 -19.62 -3.09 20.16
C SER A 48 -19.53 -2.87 21.67
N ALA A 49 -19.14 -3.90 22.40
CA ALA A 49 -18.75 -3.78 23.81
C ALA A 49 -17.32 -3.21 23.88
N PRO A 50 -17.01 -2.31 24.83
CA PRO A 50 -15.66 -1.83 25.05
C PRO A 50 -14.77 -3.01 25.50
N THR A 51 -13.79 -3.36 24.67
CA THR A 51 -12.87 -4.47 24.96
C THR A 51 -12.07 -4.17 26.23
N SER A 52 -12.38 -4.90 27.30
CA SER A 52 -11.55 -5.01 28.50
C SER A 52 -10.13 -5.42 28.09
N LYS A 53 -9.13 -4.69 28.57
CA LYS A 53 -7.70 -5.01 28.39
C LYS A 53 -7.39 -6.33 29.12
N SER A 54 -7.67 -7.45 28.49
CA SER A 54 -7.13 -8.74 28.93
C SER A 54 -5.60 -8.68 28.78
N ASN A 55 -4.87 -9.09 29.83
CA ASN A 55 -3.42 -9.24 29.85
C ASN A 55 -2.96 -10.33 28.86
N LYS A 56 -3.15 -10.09 27.57
CA LYS A 56 -2.58 -10.90 26.50
C LYS A 56 -1.13 -10.45 26.34
N THR A 57 -0.21 -11.41 26.31
CA THR A 57 1.16 -11.20 25.87
C THR A 57 1.15 -10.30 24.62
N PRO A 58 1.96 -9.23 24.56
CA PRO A 58 1.94 -8.33 23.42
C PRO A 58 2.26 -9.13 22.17
N GLU A 59 1.26 -9.31 21.31
CA GLU A 59 1.44 -9.93 20.01
C GLU A 59 2.33 -8.99 19.20
N PHE A 60 3.47 -9.51 18.74
CA PHE A 60 4.46 -8.72 18.03
C PHE A 60 3.91 -8.31 16.66
N ASP A 61 3.50 -7.05 16.52
CA ASP A 61 3.04 -6.50 15.25
C ASP A 61 4.24 -6.07 14.38
N PHE A 62 4.54 -6.88 13.35
CA PHE A 62 5.56 -6.57 12.36
C PHE A 62 5.36 -5.21 11.68
N SER A 63 4.11 -4.78 11.50
CA SER A 63 3.80 -3.50 10.87
C SER A 63 4.17 -2.32 11.77
N GLN A 64 4.02 -2.48 13.09
CA GLN A 64 4.44 -1.49 14.07
C GLN A 64 5.98 -1.47 14.19
N ALA A 65 6.59 -2.65 14.34
CA ALA A 65 8.05 -2.78 14.44
C ALA A 65 8.78 -2.19 13.21
N SER A 66 8.25 -2.44 12.00
CA SER A 66 8.84 -1.87 10.78
C SER A 66 8.73 -0.33 10.72
N GLN A 67 7.64 0.23 11.23
CA GLN A 67 7.49 1.69 11.35
C GLN A 67 8.44 2.28 12.39
N GLU A 68 8.64 1.60 13.51
CA GLU A 68 9.59 2.00 14.56
C GLU A 68 11.03 1.95 14.06
N ILE A 69 11.42 0.90 13.33
CA ILE A 69 12.73 0.81 12.68
C ILE A 69 12.92 1.98 11.69
N ARG A 70 11.89 2.26 10.88
CA ARG A 70 11.94 3.38 9.93
C ARG A 70 12.04 4.73 10.63
N HIS A 71 11.32 4.91 11.74
CA HIS A 71 11.39 6.11 12.58
C HIS A 71 12.76 6.25 13.25
N PHE A 72 13.34 5.16 13.74
CA PHE A 72 14.67 5.16 14.34
C PHE A 72 15.75 5.51 13.30
N GLY A 73 15.67 4.89 12.12
CA GLY A 73 16.56 5.16 10.99
C GLY A 73 16.38 6.56 10.38
N SER A 74 15.26 7.24 10.62
CA SER A 74 14.99 8.55 10.04
C SER A 74 15.97 9.63 10.51
N LYS A 75 16.62 9.44 11.66
CA LYS A 75 17.67 10.35 12.17
C LYS A 75 18.87 10.44 11.21
N GLN A 76 19.11 9.40 10.43
CA GLN A 76 20.19 9.34 9.45
C GLN A 76 19.74 9.72 8.03
N PHE A 77 18.45 10.03 7.82
CA PHE A 77 17.97 10.43 6.49
C PHE A 77 18.50 11.81 6.11
N ALA A 78 18.91 11.94 4.85
CA ALA A 78 19.43 13.18 4.28
C ALA A 78 18.69 13.55 2.99
N GLY A 79 18.55 14.85 2.73
CA GLY A 79 17.98 15.37 1.49
C GLY A 79 16.53 14.94 1.26
N LYS A 80 16.28 14.21 0.15
CA LYS A 80 14.93 13.84 -0.31
C LYS A 80 14.23 12.89 0.67
N SER A 81 14.92 11.88 1.20
CA SER A 81 14.34 10.89 2.10
C SER A 81 13.90 11.51 3.44
N LYS A 82 14.65 12.50 3.93
CA LYS A 82 14.28 13.27 5.13
C LYS A 82 12.97 14.04 4.90
N LYS A 83 12.85 14.71 3.76
CA LYS A 83 11.65 15.47 3.39
C LYS A 83 10.42 14.58 3.22
N GLU A 84 10.57 13.43 2.58
CA GLU A 84 9.48 12.45 2.44
C GLU A 84 9.03 11.93 3.80
N TYR A 85 9.97 11.62 4.69
CA TYR A 85 9.66 11.20 6.05
C TYR A 85 8.92 12.29 6.85
N GLU A 86 9.38 13.55 6.79
CA GLU A 86 8.70 14.68 7.43
C GLU A 86 7.27 14.88 6.89
N ASP A 87 7.08 14.74 5.57
CA ASP A 87 5.77 14.86 4.93
C ASP A 87 4.82 13.71 5.36
N GLU A 88 5.36 12.50 5.54
CA GLU A 88 4.61 11.37 6.10
C GLU A 88 4.24 11.60 7.57
N GLN A 89 5.16 12.08 8.41
CA GLN A 89 4.88 12.39 9.81
C GLN A 89 3.83 13.51 9.93
N TYR A 90 3.95 14.55 9.10
CA TYR A 90 2.95 15.61 9.03
C TYR A 90 1.56 15.06 8.65
N PHE A 91 1.49 14.15 7.67
CA PHE A 91 0.24 13.51 7.28
C PHE A 91 -0.33 12.62 8.39
N LYS A 92 0.51 11.86 9.12
CA LYS A 92 0.08 11.04 10.26
C LYS A 92 -0.53 11.89 11.38
N LEU A 93 0.08 13.04 11.68
CA LEU A 93 -0.37 13.94 12.76
C LEU A 93 -1.62 14.75 12.38
N THR A 94 -1.67 15.27 11.16
CA THR A 94 -2.70 16.25 10.77
C THR A 94 -3.80 15.66 9.88
N GLY A 95 -3.59 14.47 9.31
CA GLY A 95 -4.42 13.90 8.25
C GLY A 95 -4.38 14.69 6.93
N ARG A 96 -3.56 15.76 6.84
CA ARG A 96 -3.49 16.67 5.70
C ARG A 96 -2.14 16.53 5.01
N LYS A 97 -2.12 16.75 3.69
CA LYS A 97 -0.87 16.81 2.92
C LYS A 97 -0.34 18.24 2.93
N ARG A 98 0.98 18.42 3.02
CA ARG A 98 1.60 19.75 2.89
C ARG A 98 1.29 20.34 1.51
N LYS A 99 1.08 21.65 1.47
CA LYS A 99 0.78 22.37 0.23
C LYS A 99 1.97 22.27 -0.72
N LYS A 100 1.71 21.87 -1.96
CA LYS A 100 2.72 21.86 -3.04
C LYS A 100 2.77 23.24 -3.69
N HIS A 101 3.91 23.57 -4.28
CA HIS A 101 4.02 24.78 -5.11
C HIS A 101 3.00 24.70 -6.25
N GLN A 102 2.48 25.86 -6.65
CA GLN A 102 1.50 25.93 -7.71
C GLN A 102 2.19 25.66 -9.04
N VAL A 103 1.65 24.71 -9.80
CA VAL A 103 2.11 24.35 -11.14
C VAL A 103 0.95 24.54 -12.10
N PRO A 104 1.14 25.14 -13.29
CA PRO A 104 0.11 25.27 -14.30
C PRO A 104 -0.55 23.93 -14.67
N LEU A 105 -1.86 23.95 -14.87
CA LEU A 105 -2.66 22.75 -15.14
C LEU A 105 -2.20 21.94 -16.37
N PRO A 106 -1.80 22.55 -17.51
CA PRO A 106 -1.32 21.77 -18.66
C PRO A 106 -0.10 20.92 -18.33
N ILE A 107 0.82 21.47 -17.53
CA ILE A 107 2.05 20.79 -17.10
C ILE A 107 1.70 19.62 -16.17
N VAL A 108 0.85 19.86 -15.16
CA VAL A 108 0.41 18.82 -14.22
C VAL A 108 -0.30 17.67 -14.96
N ARG A 109 -1.15 18.00 -15.94
CA ARG A 109 -1.84 17.01 -16.79
C ARG A 109 -0.84 16.17 -17.58
N GLY A 110 0.17 16.80 -18.20
CA GLY A 110 1.23 16.10 -18.93
C GLY A 110 2.06 15.16 -18.05
N ILE A 111 2.46 15.61 -16.85
CA ILE A 111 3.20 14.79 -15.88
C ILE A 111 2.38 13.56 -15.47
N LYS A 112 1.09 13.75 -15.14
CA LYS A 112 0.20 12.65 -14.74
C LYS A 112 -0.01 11.65 -15.88
N LYS A 113 -0.21 12.12 -17.11
CA LYS A 113 -0.38 11.26 -18.28
C LYS A 113 0.86 10.38 -18.51
N LYS A 114 2.05 10.98 -18.54
CA LYS A 114 3.31 10.23 -18.70
C LYS A 114 3.60 9.27 -17.55
N ALA A 115 3.24 9.61 -16.33
CA ALA A 115 3.38 8.71 -15.18
C ALA A 115 2.46 7.48 -15.31
N ALA A 116 1.20 7.69 -15.72
CA ALA A 116 0.26 6.61 -15.96
C ALA A 116 0.70 5.69 -17.11
N GLU A 117 1.21 6.26 -18.21
CA GLU A 117 1.77 5.48 -19.32
C GLU A 117 2.96 4.62 -18.89
N ARG A 118 3.88 5.15 -18.07
CA ARG A 118 5.00 4.38 -17.52
C ARG A 118 4.55 3.26 -16.59
N GLU A 119 3.58 3.53 -15.72
CA GLU A 119 3.05 2.52 -14.81
C GLU A 119 2.29 1.40 -15.56
N ALA A 120 1.54 1.77 -16.62
CA ALA A 120 0.87 0.80 -17.48
C ALA A 120 1.91 -0.10 -18.19
N ARG A 121 2.94 0.50 -18.80
CA ARG A 121 4.04 -0.24 -19.43
C ARG A 121 4.73 -1.20 -18.47
N ALA A 122 5.11 -0.71 -17.28
CA ALA A 122 5.76 -1.54 -16.26
C ALA A 122 4.89 -2.73 -15.82
N ARG A 123 3.56 -2.54 -15.75
CA ARG A 123 2.63 -3.64 -15.43
C ARG A 123 2.49 -4.64 -16.57
N GLU A 124 2.50 -4.18 -17.82
CA GLU A 124 2.48 -5.06 -18.99
C GLU A 124 3.75 -5.89 -19.08
N GLU A 125 4.92 -5.27 -18.88
CA GLU A 125 6.22 -5.95 -18.83
C GLU A 125 6.26 -6.98 -17.69
N ALA A 126 5.80 -6.61 -16.48
CA ALA A 126 5.70 -7.53 -15.36
C ALA A 126 4.75 -8.71 -15.65
N LYS A 127 3.62 -8.45 -16.33
CA LYS A 127 2.66 -9.49 -16.74
C LYS A 127 3.29 -10.43 -17.78
N GLN A 128 4.02 -9.90 -18.76
CA GLN A 128 4.75 -10.69 -19.75
C GLN A 128 5.85 -11.54 -19.10
N ALA A 129 6.54 -10.99 -18.09
CA ALA A 129 7.53 -11.71 -17.31
C ALA A 129 6.93 -12.71 -16.30
N GLY A 130 5.60 -12.80 -16.17
CA GLY A 130 4.93 -13.67 -15.21
C GLY A 130 5.07 -13.21 -13.75
N ILE A 131 5.49 -11.97 -13.50
CA ILE A 131 5.63 -11.40 -12.16
C ILE A 131 4.26 -10.99 -11.62
N VAL A 132 3.87 -11.56 -10.48
CA VAL A 132 2.62 -11.22 -9.79
C VAL A 132 2.79 -9.91 -9.03
N LEU A 133 2.23 -8.83 -9.56
CA LEU A 133 2.19 -7.54 -8.87
C LEU A 133 0.93 -7.40 -7.99
N PRO A 134 1.02 -6.66 -6.86
CA PRO A 134 -0.15 -6.35 -6.06
C PRO A 134 -1.15 -5.53 -6.87
N GLN A 135 -2.43 -5.88 -6.77
CA GLN A 135 -3.50 -5.19 -7.48
C GLN A 135 -3.61 -3.74 -6.99
N PRO A 136 -3.63 -2.74 -7.90
CA PRO A 136 -3.78 -1.35 -7.49
C PRO A 136 -5.16 -1.15 -6.87
N LYS A 137 -5.21 -0.43 -5.74
CA LYS A 137 -6.48 -0.02 -5.14
C LYS A 137 -7.19 0.91 -6.13
N LYS A 138 -8.41 0.55 -6.55
CA LYS A 138 -9.25 1.41 -7.40
C LYS A 138 -9.44 2.74 -6.67
N ALA A 139 -9.06 3.85 -7.31
CA ALA A 139 -9.30 5.18 -6.74
C ALA A 139 -10.81 5.34 -6.52
N LYS A 140 -11.21 5.67 -5.30
CA LYS A 140 -12.59 6.04 -5.00
C LYS A 140 -12.88 7.31 -5.79
N LYS A 141 -13.68 7.19 -6.86
CA LYS A 141 -14.25 8.37 -7.52
C LYS A 141 -15.26 8.94 -6.53
N GLU A 142 -15.03 10.15 -6.04
CA GLU A 142 -16.10 10.92 -5.41
C GLU A 142 -17.14 11.19 -6.50
N TYR A 143 -18.23 10.43 -6.45
CA TYR A 143 -19.39 10.73 -7.27
C TYR A 143 -20.10 11.92 -6.66
N ASP A 144 -20.47 12.87 -7.50
CA ASP A 144 -21.35 13.94 -7.10
C ASP A 144 -22.71 13.34 -6.73
N ASN A 145 -22.98 13.27 -5.42
CA ASN A 145 -24.20 12.70 -4.88
C ASN A 145 -25.46 13.46 -5.33
N THR A 146 -25.31 14.65 -5.92
CA THR A 146 -26.44 15.43 -6.47
C THR A 146 -27.02 14.82 -7.74
N THR A 147 -26.23 14.07 -8.52
CA THR A 147 -26.69 13.44 -9.77
C THR A 147 -27.54 12.19 -9.54
N ARG A 148 -27.53 11.66 -8.30
CA ARG A 148 -28.31 10.50 -7.86
C ARG A 148 -29.59 10.88 -7.11
N VAL A 149 -29.94 12.16 -7.10
CA VAL A 149 -31.22 12.63 -6.57
C VAL A 149 -32.30 12.13 -7.53
N HIS A 150 -32.94 11.02 -7.17
CA HIS A 150 -34.16 10.58 -7.81
C HIS A 150 -35.17 11.74 -7.75
N GLY A 151 -35.80 12.07 -8.89
CA GLY A 151 -36.87 13.07 -8.94
C GLY A 151 -38.01 12.72 -7.97
N PRO A 152 -38.97 13.64 -7.75
CA PRO A 152 -40.05 13.42 -6.79
C PRO A 152 -40.71 12.06 -7.00
N ALA A 153 -40.81 11.28 -5.93
CA ALA A 153 -41.38 9.94 -5.99
C ALA A 153 -42.86 10.03 -6.42
N PRO A 154 -43.27 9.35 -7.48
CA PRO A 154 -44.67 9.32 -7.90
C PRO A 154 -45.57 8.74 -6.79
N SER A 155 -46.73 9.36 -6.56
CA SER A 155 -47.65 9.03 -5.45
C SER A 155 -48.42 7.71 -5.64
N VAL A 156 -48.58 7.23 -6.88
CA VAL A 156 -49.50 6.13 -7.23
C VAL A 156 -48.77 4.79 -7.50
N GLY A 157 -47.44 4.82 -7.61
CA GLY A 157 -46.64 3.64 -7.98
C GLY A 157 -45.26 4.05 -8.48
N PHE A 158 -44.45 3.12 -9.00
CA PHE A 158 -43.15 3.45 -9.58
C PHE A 158 -43.10 3.12 -11.08
N MET A 159 -42.52 4.02 -11.87
CA MET A 159 -42.32 3.81 -13.30
C MET A 159 -41.03 3.01 -13.54
N LYS A 160 -41.11 1.85 -14.18
CA LYS A 160 -39.94 1.02 -14.53
C LYS A 160 -39.96 0.75 -16.03
N LYS A 161 -38.95 1.24 -16.77
CA LYS A 161 -38.84 1.10 -18.24
C LYS A 161 -40.11 1.58 -18.98
N GLY A 162 -40.69 2.70 -18.56
CA GLY A 162 -41.90 3.26 -19.17
C GLY A 162 -43.22 2.60 -18.76
N ILE A 163 -43.19 1.60 -17.87
CA ILE A 163 -44.40 0.91 -17.38
C ILE A 163 -44.67 1.34 -15.94
N LEU A 164 -45.88 1.84 -15.66
CA LEU A 164 -46.34 2.17 -14.32
C LEU A 164 -46.69 0.89 -13.55
N ARG A 165 -45.98 0.64 -12.45
CA ARG A 165 -46.27 -0.46 -11.53
C ARG A 165 -46.99 0.08 -10.32
N VAL A 166 -48.27 -0.26 -10.18
CA VAL A 166 -49.12 0.08 -9.04
C VAL A 166 -49.04 -1.06 -8.03
N LYS A 167 -49.05 -0.74 -6.73
CA LYS A 167 -49.11 -1.75 -5.66
C LYS A 167 -50.59 -2.05 -5.40
N ASP A 168 -50.99 -3.31 -5.59
CA ASP A 168 -52.37 -3.73 -5.31
C ASP A 168 -52.70 -3.51 -3.83
N LYS A 169 -53.86 -2.91 -3.56
CA LYS A 169 -54.39 -2.75 -2.22
C LYS A 169 -55.05 -4.08 -1.84
N VAL A 170 -54.44 -4.80 -0.89
CA VAL A 170 -55.11 -5.87 -0.14
C VAL A 170 -55.98 -5.23 0.92
#